data_AF-A0A956GUZ2-F1
#
_entry.id   AF-A0A956GUZ2-F1
#
_cell.length_a   1.000
_cell.length_b   1.000
_cell.length_c   1.000
_cell.angle_alpha   90.00
_cell.angle_beta   90.00
_cell.angle_gamma   90.00
#
_symmetry.space_group_name_H-M   'P 1'
#
loop_
_entity.id
_entity.type
_entity.pdbx_description
1 polymer ?
#
loop_
_entity_poly.entity_id
_entity_poly.type
_entity_poly.pdbx_seq_one_letter_code
_entity_poly.pdbx_strand_id
1 'polypeptide(L)'
;MTTSSIRRQHEATSIPELVGSVCGAFVAVMNTRAGFVGPMYIQLSGVWHRFYIDAGCLFWAEGHAPEPEDDLLDGDIYVDLGESLHVIDTTVSSIRMADCELLVEFGNGGRLELREAVQDEGTRILEATPAPDVGSR
;
A
#
# COMPACT_ATOMS: atom_id res chain seq x y z
N MET A 1 18.53 -18.71 -1.38
CA MET A 1 18.26 -17.82 -2.53
C MET A 1 16.90 -18.21 -3.09
N THR A 2 15.87 -17.54 -2.61
CA THR A 2 14.49 -17.85 -2.98
C THR A 2 14.04 -16.76 -3.94
N THR A 3 13.84 -17.12 -5.19
CA THR A 3 13.28 -16.27 -6.25
C THR A 3 11.90 -15.76 -5.84
N SER A 4 11.81 -14.49 -5.46
CA SER A 4 10.56 -13.77 -5.26
C SER A 4 9.94 -13.45 -6.61
N SER A 5 9.08 -14.34 -7.10
CA SER A 5 8.28 -14.06 -8.28
C SER A 5 7.11 -13.17 -7.86
N ILE A 6 7.05 -11.92 -8.32
CA ILE A 6 5.83 -11.12 -8.25
C ILE A 6 4.72 -11.89 -8.99
N ARG A 7 3.62 -12.22 -8.30
CA ARG A 7 2.69 -13.25 -8.78
C ARG A 7 1.46 -12.72 -9.50
N ARG A 8 1.07 -11.46 -9.27
CA ARG A 8 -0.15 -10.89 -9.85
C ARG A 8 0.13 -9.50 -10.42
N GLN A 9 -0.18 -9.34 -11.71
CA GLN A 9 -0.06 -8.11 -12.51
C GLN A 9 -1.38 -7.90 -13.25
N HIS A 10 -2.16 -6.90 -12.87
CA HIS A 10 -3.43 -6.59 -13.52
C HIS A 10 -3.71 -5.09 -13.51
N GLU A 11 -4.20 -4.57 -14.63
CA GLU A 11 -4.68 -3.19 -14.81
C GLU A 11 -6.00 -2.93 -14.07
N ALA A 12 -6.85 -3.95 -13.97
CA ALA A 12 -8.08 -3.94 -13.19
C ALA A 12 -8.20 -5.23 -12.38
N THR A 13 -8.29 -5.14 -11.05
CA THR A 13 -8.44 -6.31 -10.19
C THR A 13 -8.99 -5.94 -8.82
N SER A 14 -9.57 -6.91 -8.12
CA SER A 14 -9.83 -6.85 -6.69
C SER A 14 -9.09 -7.99 -6.01
N ILE A 15 -8.81 -7.83 -4.72
CA ILE A 15 -8.13 -8.86 -3.92
C ILE A 15 -9.05 -9.28 -2.77
N PRO A 16 -10.17 -9.98 -3.08
CA PRO A 16 -11.18 -10.34 -2.08
C PRO A 16 -10.62 -11.21 -0.94
N GLU A 17 -9.53 -11.94 -1.18
CA GLU A 17 -8.84 -12.76 -0.18
C GLU A 17 -8.23 -11.94 0.98
N LEU A 18 -8.03 -10.63 0.80
CA LEU A 18 -7.51 -9.75 1.85
C LEU A 18 -8.62 -9.04 2.64
N VAL A 19 -9.86 -9.06 2.15
CA VAL A 19 -10.99 -8.40 2.82
C VAL A 19 -11.28 -9.10 4.15
N GLY A 20 -11.47 -8.29 5.20
CA GLY A 20 -11.66 -8.75 6.57
C GLY A 20 -10.35 -8.99 7.33
N SER A 21 -9.19 -8.92 6.68
CA SER A 21 -7.90 -9.08 7.36
C SER A 21 -7.55 -7.85 8.19
N VAL A 22 -7.00 -8.06 9.37
CA VAL A 22 -6.64 -6.99 10.33
C VAL A 22 -5.26 -6.41 9.97
N CYS A 23 -5.18 -5.10 9.82
CA CYS A 23 -3.93 -4.39 9.56
C CYS A 23 -3.09 -4.27 10.84
N GLY A 24 -1.95 -4.95 10.91
CA GLY A 24 -1.01 -4.90 12.04
C GLY A 24 0.11 -3.87 11.86
N ALA A 25 0.46 -3.55 10.62
CA ALA A 25 1.48 -2.56 10.27
C ALA A 25 1.29 -2.12 8.81
N PHE A 26 1.57 -0.86 8.48
CA PHE A 26 1.50 -0.38 7.11
C PHE A 26 2.53 0.72 6.84
N VAL A 27 3.49 0.45 5.97
CA VAL A 27 4.56 1.39 5.62
C VAL A 27 4.69 1.53 4.10
N ALA A 28 5.15 2.70 3.66
CA ALA A 28 5.49 2.96 2.26
C ALA A 28 6.91 3.50 2.13
N VAL A 29 7.59 3.10 1.07
CA VAL A 29 8.83 3.75 0.63
C VAL A 29 8.46 5.04 -0.07
N MET A 30 9.02 6.16 0.37
CA MET A 30 8.81 7.47 -0.24
C MET A 30 10.14 8.11 -0.59
N ASN A 31 10.31 8.49 -1.86
CA ASN A 31 11.45 9.28 -2.26
C ASN A 31 11.20 10.75 -1.93
N THR A 32 11.90 11.27 -0.93
CA THR A 32 11.71 12.64 -0.44
C THR A 32 12.15 13.72 -1.43
N ARG A 33 13.00 13.37 -2.40
CA ARG A 33 13.52 14.31 -3.41
C ARG A 33 12.61 14.39 -4.63
N ALA A 34 12.11 13.25 -5.09
CA ALA A 34 11.27 13.13 -6.28
C ALA A 34 9.77 13.22 -5.97
N GLY A 35 9.35 13.00 -4.73
CA GLY A 35 7.95 13.04 -4.32
C GLY A 35 7.13 11.84 -4.81
N PHE A 36 7.80 10.72 -5.11
CA PHE A 36 7.16 9.49 -5.59
C PHE A 36 7.11 8.44 -4.49
N VAL A 37 6.07 7.61 -4.56
CA VAL A 37 5.87 6.47 -3.69
C VAL A 37 6.37 5.23 -4.40
N GLY A 38 7.28 4.52 -3.74
CA GLY A 38 7.80 3.23 -4.17
C GLY A 38 6.92 2.08 -3.64
N PRO A 39 7.52 0.92 -3.34
CA PRO A 39 6.81 -0.19 -2.73
C PRO A 39 6.19 0.17 -1.39
N MET A 40 5.03 -0.42 -1.13
CA MET A 40 4.38 -0.38 0.16
C MET A 40 4.26 -1.78 0.73
N TYR A 41 4.29 -1.85 2.05
CA TYR A 41 4.26 -3.07 2.82
C TYR A 41 3.17 -2.96 3.86
N ILE A 42 2.21 -3.88 3.80
CA ILE A 42 1.14 -3.98 4.79
C ILE A 42 1.13 -5.38 5.39
N GLN A 43 1.07 -5.44 6.72
CA GLN A 43 0.89 -6.69 7.45
C GLN A 43 -0.60 -6.90 7.70
N LEU A 44 -1.18 -7.92 7.06
CA LEU A 44 -2.59 -8.28 7.18
C LEU A 44 -2.71 -9.64 7.86
N SER A 45 -3.36 -9.68 9.03
CA SER A 45 -3.56 -10.89 9.84
C SER A 45 -2.25 -11.67 10.07
N GLY A 46 -1.14 -10.95 10.26
CA GLY A 46 0.20 -11.52 10.49
C GLY A 46 1.01 -11.85 9.24
N VAL A 47 0.44 -11.71 8.03
CA VAL A 47 1.14 -11.94 6.75
C VAL A 47 1.53 -10.60 6.12
N TRP A 48 2.78 -10.48 5.69
CA TRP A 48 3.23 -9.29 4.97
C TRP A 48 2.87 -9.35 3.49
N HIS A 49 2.38 -8.25 2.95
CA HIS A 49 2.08 -8.07 1.54
C HIS A 49 2.80 -6.85 1.01
N ARG A 50 3.48 -7.02 -0.13
CA ARG A 50 4.16 -5.95 -0.87
C ARG A 50 3.33 -5.54 -2.07
N PHE A 51 3.05 -4.25 -2.19
CA PHE A 51 2.29 -3.63 -3.27
C PHE A 51 3.09 -2.52 -3.93
N TYR A 52 3.01 -2.41 -5.26
CA TYR A 52 3.41 -1.20 -5.98
C TYR A 52 2.64 -1.11 -7.30
N ILE A 53 2.52 0.10 -7.84
CA ILE A 53 1.97 0.34 -9.17
C ILE A 53 3.14 0.67 -10.09
N ASP A 54 3.18 0.02 -11.24
CA ASP A 54 4.14 0.32 -12.31
C ASP A 54 3.44 0.10 -13.66
N ALA A 55 3.69 0.99 -14.62
CA ALA A 55 3.02 1.03 -15.92
C ALA A 55 1.49 0.86 -15.84
N GLY A 56 0.85 1.44 -14.83
CA GLY A 56 -0.61 1.38 -14.62
C GLY A 56 -1.13 0.01 -14.15
N CYS A 57 -0.25 -0.92 -13.78
CA CYS A 57 -0.59 -2.25 -13.30
C CYS A 57 -0.25 -2.39 -11.81
N LEU A 58 -1.11 -3.09 -11.06
CA LEU A 58 -0.81 -3.47 -9.68
C LEU A 58 0.12 -4.67 -9.65
N PHE A 59 1.24 -4.55 -8.96
CA PHE A 59 2.16 -5.63 -8.64
C PHE A 59 2.01 -6.01 -7.18
N TRP A 60 1.73 -7.29 -6.92
CA TRP A 60 1.50 -7.80 -5.57
C TRP A 60 2.25 -9.12 -5.30
N ALA A 61 2.80 -9.23 -4.09
CA ALA A 61 3.39 -10.45 -3.56
C ALA A 61 3.16 -10.59 -2.04
N GLU A 62 2.97 -11.82 -1.58
CA GLU A 62 2.84 -12.18 -0.16
C GLU A 62 4.17 -12.67 0.41
N GLY A 63 4.38 -12.51 1.72
CA GLY A 63 5.55 -13.00 2.44
C GLY A 63 6.78 -12.08 2.38
N HIS A 64 6.61 -10.83 1.95
CA HIS A 64 7.70 -9.85 1.83
C HIS A 64 7.55 -8.77 2.92
N ALA A 65 8.32 -8.90 3.99
CA ALA A 65 8.44 -7.84 5.00
C ALA A 65 9.29 -6.68 4.45
N PRO A 66 9.16 -5.46 5.01
CA PRO A 66 10.04 -4.35 4.66
C PRO A 66 11.49 -4.65 5.09
N GLU A 67 12.42 -4.51 4.15
CA GLU A 67 13.85 -4.79 4.28
C GLU A 67 14.65 -3.55 3.86
N PRO A 68 15.05 -2.66 4.81
CA PRO A 68 15.64 -1.36 4.49
C PRO A 68 16.86 -1.41 3.57
N GLU A 69 17.67 -2.46 3.67
CA GLU A 69 18.90 -2.64 2.86
C GLU A 69 18.59 -2.91 1.39
N ASP A 70 17.45 -3.53 1.09
CA ASP A 70 17.03 -3.92 -0.26
C ASP A 70 15.97 -2.96 -0.84
N ASP A 71 15.26 -2.22 0.02
CA ASP A 71 14.11 -1.40 -0.37
C ASP A 71 14.41 0.09 -0.50
N LEU A 72 15.42 0.61 0.21
CA LEU A 72 15.69 2.05 0.27
C LEU A 72 16.88 2.43 -0.59
N LEU A 73 16.67 3.33 -1.56
CA LEU A 73 17.73 4.00 -2.31
C LEU A 73 18.09 5.35 -1.67
N ASP A 74 19.12 6.02 -2.19
CA ASP A 74 19.51 7.35 -1.68
C ASP A 74 18.36 8.36 -1.82
N GLY A 75 17.91 8.89 -0.68
CA GLY A 75 16.78 9.82 -0.59
C GLY A 75 15.42 9.18 -0.28
N ASP A 76 15.36 7.85 -0.19
CA ASP A 76 14.18 7.12 0.23
C ASP A 76 14.07 7.05 1.75
N ILE A 77 12.83 7.09 2.24
CA ILE A 77 12.49 6.84 3.65
C ILE A 77 11.28 5.91 3.73
N TYR A 78 11.14 5.24 4.88
CA TYR A 78 9.87 4.64 5.25
C TYR A 78 8.95 5.69 5.88
N VAL A 79 7.70 5.70 5.43
CA VAL A 79 6.61 6.46 6.01
C VAL A 79 5.59 5.48 6.59
N ASP A 80 5.24 5.67 7.86
CA ASP A 80 4.20 4.86 8.53
C ASP A 80 2.81 5.35 8.12
N LEU A 81 2.21 4.65 7.15
CA LEU A 81 0.86 4.90 6.68
C LEU A 81 -0.19 4.35 7.67
N GLY A 82 0.18 3.33 8.44
CA GLY A 82 -0.71 2.72 9.42
C GLY A 82 -1.10 3.69 10.50
N GLU A 83 -0.09 4.35 11.09
CA GLU A 83 -0.28 5.41 12.07
C GLU A 83 -0.94 6.64 11.44
N SER A 84 -0.45 7.09 10.27
CA SER A 84 -0.96 8.30 9.62
C SER A 84 -2.45 8.23 9.23
N LEU A 85 -2.92 7.04 8.87
CA LEU A 85 -4.33 6.81 8.51
C LEU A 85 -5.17 6.31 9.70
N HIS A 86 -4.55 6.04 10.85
CA HIS A 86 -5.14 5.37 12.03
C HIS A 86 -5.76 4.00 11.70
N VAL A 87 -5.13 3.22 10.83
CA VAL A 87 -5.69 1.93 10.33
C VAL A 87 -5.10 0.70 10.99
N ILE A 88 -4.18 0.86 11.94
CA ILE A 88 -3.71 -0.24 12.79
C ILE A 88 -4.89 -0.85 13.55
N ASP A 89 -4.88 -2.17 13.70
CA ASP A 89 -5.94 -3.01 14.27
C ASP A 89 -7.30 -2.90 13.58
N THR A 90 -7.35 -2.30 12.38
CA THR A 90 -8.57 -2.18 11.58
C THR A 90 -8.59 -3.22 10.45
N THR A 91 -9.77 -3.72 10.12
CA THR A 91 -9.95 -4.64 9.00
C THR A 91 -9.92 -3.94 7.65
N VAL A 92 -9.36 -4.59 6.63
CA VAL A 92 -9.53 -4.14 5.23
C VAL A 92 -10.99 -4.38 4.82
N SER A 93 -11.69 -3.34 4.37
CA SER A 93 -13.07 -3.46 3.86
C SER A 93 -13.11 -3.64 2.36
N SER A 94 -12.19 -3.02 1.62
CA SER A 94 -12.06 -3.21 0.17
C SER A 94 -10.64 -2.95 -0.31
N ILE A 95 -10.26 -3.63 -1.39
CA ILE A 95 -9.02 -3.38 -2.13
C ILE A 95 -9.27 -3.61 -3.62
N ARG A 96 -9.07 -2.56 -4.41
CA ARG A 96 -9.34 -2.57 -5.85
C ARG A 96 -8.32 -1.75 -6.62
N MET A 97 -7.92 -2.27 -7.78
CA MET A 97 -7.18 -1.57 -8.81
C MET A 97 -8.13 -1.36 -10.00
N ALA A 98 -8.22 -0.14 -10.51
CA ALA A 98 -8.90 0.19 -11.77
C ALA A 98 -8.40 1.54 -12.29
N ASP A 99 -8.39 1.75 -13.60
CA ASP A 99 -8.04 3.05 -14.21
C ASP A 99 -6.69 3.64 -13.73
N CYS A 100 -5.68 2.77 -13.55
CA CYS A 100 -4.35 3.11 -13.01
C CYS A 100 -4.36 3.58 -11.53
N GLU A 101 -5.43 3.30 -10.80
CA GLU A 101 -5.63 3.70 -9.41
C GLU A 101 -5.84 2.49 -8.49
N LEU A 102 -5.00 2.39 -7.45
CA LEU A 102 -5.21 1.46 -6.35
C LEU A 102 -5.95 2.19 -5.23
N LEU A 103 -7.08 1.62 -4.83
CA LEU A 103 -7.84 2.03 -3.66
C LEU A 103 -7.81 0.93 -2.61
N VAL A 104 -7.43 1.29 -1.39
CA VAL A 104 -7.60 0.48 -0.18
C VAL A 104 -8.50 1.21 0.80
N GLU A 105 -9.57 0.53 1.24
CA GLU A 105 -10.49 1.03 2.26
C GLU A 105 -10.41 0.14 3.50
N PHE A 106 -10.50 0.78 4.66
CA PHE A 106 -10.47 0.14 5.97
C PHE A 106 -11.82 0.29 6.67
N GLY A 107 -12.15 -0.65 7.55
CA GLY A 107 -13.43 -0.73 8.26
C GLY A 107 -13.73 0.47 9.17
N ASN A 108 -12.71 1.27 9.52
CA ASN A 108 -12.84 2.52 10.27
C ASN A 108 -13.11 3.73 9.37
N GLY A 109 -13.19 3.56 8.06
CA GLY A 109 -13.37 4.64 7.09
C GLY A 109 -12.06 5.27 6.59
N GLY A 110 -10.90 4.84 7.10
CA GLY A 110 -9.60 5.22 6.54
C GLY A 110 -9.46 4.77 5.09
N ARG A 111 -8.84 5.61 4.26
CA ARG A 111 -8.74 5.39 2.81
C ARG A 111 -7.36 5.77 2.29
N LEU A 112 -6.79 4.92 1.45
CA LEU A 112 -5.59 5.21 0.67
C LEU A 112 -5.90 5.11 -0.82
N GLU A 113 -5.64 6.19 -1.55
CA GLU A 113 -5.72 6.26 -3.01
C GLU A 113 -4.36 6.55 -3.60
N LEU A 114 -3.91 5.64 -4.47
CA LEU A 114 -2.66 5.78 -5.20
C LEU A 114 -2.96 5.78 -6.68
N ARG A 115 -2.28 6.66 -7.40
CA ARG A 115 -2.35 6.68 -8.85
C ARG A 115 -0.97 6.81 -9.43
N GLU A 116 -0.76 6.03 -10.47
CA GLU A 116 0.35 6.23 -11.38
C GLU A 116 -0.20 6.86 -12.66
N ALA A 117 0.30 8.05 -13.00
CA ALA A 117 0.02 8.64 -14.30
C ALA A 117 0.99 8.01 -15.32
N VAL A 118 0.47 7.50 -16.43
CA VAL A 118 1.23 6.83 -17.53
C VAL A 118 2.24 7.76 -18.25
N GLN A 119 2.51 8.96 -17.72
CA GLN A 119 3.51 9.89 -18.22
C GLN A 119 4.72 9.94 -17.27
N ASP A 120 5.60 8.94 -17.26
CA ASP A 120 6.96 8.92 -16.64
C ASP A 120 7.14 9.59 -15.25
N GLU A 121 6.06 9.82 -14.49
CA GLU A 121 6.04 10.66 -13.29
C GLU A 121 5.89 9.83 -11.99
N GLY A 122 6.00 8.50 -12.09
CA GLY A 122 5.93 7.58 -10.94
C GLY A 122 4.58 7.54 -10.22
N THR A 123 4.51 6.72 -9.16
CA THR A 123 3.31 6.57 -8.33
C THR A 123 3.22 7.70 -7.29
N ARG A 124 2.00 8.24 -7.08
CA ARG A 124 1.71 9.27 -6.08
C ARG A 124 0.51 8.91 -5.23
N ILE A 125 0.50 9.36 -3.98
CA ILE A 125 -0.71 9.38 -3.14
C ILE A 125 -1.60 10.51 -3.65
N LEU A 126 -2.82 10.18 -4.05
CA LEU A 126 -3.82 11.16 -4.45
C LEU A 126 -4.56 11.71 -3.24
N GLU A 127 -5.02 10.80 -2.39
CA GLU A 127 -5.79 11.10 -1.20
C GLU A 127 -5.42 10.09 -0.12
N ALA A 128 -5.16 10.62 1.08
CA ALA A 128 -4.94 9.86 2.28
C ALA A 128 -5.90 10.44 3.32
N THR A 129 -7.04 9.75 3.49
CA THR A 129 -8.08 10.20 4.41
C THR A 129 -7.98 9.36 5.67
N PRO A 130 -7.57 9.96 6.81
CA PRO A 130 -7.54 9.25 8.08
C PRO A 130 -8.96 8.92 8.50
N ALA A 131 -9.10 7.86 9.31
CA ALA A 131 -10.38 7.55 9.91
C ALA A 131 -10.93 8.73 10.74
N PRO A 132 -12.25 8.98 10.74
CA PRO A 132 -12.86 9.98 11.59
C PRO A 132 -12.53 9.69 13.06
N ASP A 133 -12.16 10.73 13.81
CA ASP A 133 -11.82 10.64 15.23
C ASP A 133 -13.08 10.27 16.04
N VAL A 134 -13.28 8.98 16.26
CA VAL A 134 -14.36 8.49 17.13
C VAL A 134 -13.84 8.60 18.55
N GLY A 135 -13.92 9.81 19.10
CA GLY A 135 -13.50 10.11 20.47
C GLY A 135 -13.91 9.00 21.42
N SER A 136 -12.90 8.38 22.05
CA SER A 136 -13.07 7.27 22.98
C SER A 136 -14.10 7.66 24.04
N ARG A 137 -15.22 6.94 24.09
CA ARG A 137 -16.19 6.99 25.19
C ARG A 137 -15.90 5.89 26.19
#